data_AF-A0A1G8RGG9-F1
#
_entry.id   AF-A0A1G8RGG9-F1
#
_cell.length_a   1.000
_cell.length_b   1.000
_cell.length_c   1.000
_cell.angle_alpha   90.00
_cell.angle_beta   90.00
_cell.angle_gamma   90.00
#
_symmetry.space_group_name_H-M   'P 1'
#
loop_
_entity.id
_entity.type
_entity.pdbx_description
1 polymer ?
#
loop_
_entity_poly.entity_id
_entity_poly.type
_entity_poly.pdbx_seq_one_letter_code
_entity_poly.pdbx_strand_id
1 'polypeptide(L)'
;MARLLDCFSAFVSFGLALDASIAAGRTTLSHDAAQQQARRLLDAARACAMASRTPAAQVESAAFAMVAWIDEILARHSGAASSAAPLQVQLFNSNNAHSEFFHHLSALTAEDDEVREVYWHALVYGFKGQYYFENGDRGELGKLKDLHARQLRLRPLALGSLVQDRITPQPYRVADPPGPHDTQRRDRALLRATGALALLLPLLYLLWWLWPAGPTAAEPSLGQRIEQHLQTYACADLAATPGKDGNLRISGFVSLPADLKRVEHEVAAMPGVKSPAFDVELRLWPHCEVFAILKPYQLRNRDKAYGLDVEALTARNGQLREGDSVRVQVAAPNHDSYLWVDYYTVDGSVMHLNAGQVATRLRAGEKLELGREVPSSWLVGPPFGSVLITVLSSPTPFNETADRPPFELASAYLLRLREALAANKGGDRLIADFVSLDTAAR
;
A
#
# COMPACT_ATOMS: atom_id res chain seq x y z
N MET A 1 -1.02 -33.45 18.98
CA MET A 1 -1.66 -32.20 19.44
C MET A 1 -2.55 -31.73 18.30
N ALA A 2 -3.77 -31.28 18.60
CA ALA A 2 -4.65 -30.70 17.57
C ALA A 2 -4.01 -29.40 17.07
N ARG A 3 -4.09 -29.12 15.77
CA ARG A 3 -3.56 -27.88 15.19
C ARG A 3 -4.49 -26.74 15.59
N LEU A 4 -3.98 -25.52 15.72
CA LEU A 4 -4.82 -24.35 16.02
C LEU A 4 -6.03 -24.24 15.08
N LEU A 5 -5.83 -24.46 13.78
CA LEU A 5 -6.89 -24.44 12.77
C LEU A 5 -8.02 -25.46 13.06
N ASP A 6 -7.70 -26.64 13.59
CA ASP A 6 -8.69 -27.70 13.85
C ASP A 6 -9.73 -27.24 14.88
N CYS A 7 -9.32 -26.41 15.85
CA CYS A 7 -10.23 -25.81 16.82
C CYS A 7 -11.24 -24.85 16.20
N PHE A 8 -10.94 -24.26 15.04
CA PHE A 8 -11.85 -23.38 14.30
C PHE A 8 -12.72 -24.12 13.27
N SER A 9 -12.58 -25.44 13.10
CA SER A 9 -13.27 -26.22 12.05
C SER A 9 -14.80 -26.05 12.02
N ALA A 10 -15.44 -26.03 13.19
CA ALA A 10 -16.89 -25.82 13.30
C ALA A 10 -17.30 -24.39 12.93
N PHE A 11 -16.50 -23.39 13.32
CA PHE A 11 -16.69 -21.99 12.95
C PHE A 11 -16.54 -21.78 11.44
N VAL A 12 -15.48 -22.33 10.85
CA VAL A 12 -15.22 -22.29 9.41
C VAL A 12 -16.34 -22.97 8.63
N SER A 13 -16.76 -24.16 9.06
CA SER A 13 -17.84 -24.89 8.40
C SER A 13 -19.16 -24.12 8.43
N PHE A 14 -19.48 -23.46 9.56
CA PHE A 14 -20.63 -22.56 9.66
C PHE A 14 -20.52 -21.36 8.73
N GLY A 15 -19.37 -20.67 8.71
CA GLY A 15 -19.15 -19.51 7.84
C GLY A 15 -19.28 -19.82 6.35
N LEU A 16 -18.71 -20.95 5.90
CA LEU A 16 -18.83 -21.40 4.50
C LEU A 16 -20.27 -21.78 4.14
N ALA A 17 -20.99 -22.45 5.03
CA ALA A 17 -22.40 -22.78 4.82
C ALA A 17 -23.27 -21.52 4.76
N LEU A 18 -22.99 -20.54 5.62
CA LEU A 18 -23.66 -19.24 5.63
C LEU A 18 -23.41 -18.49 4.32
N ASP A 19 -22.15 -18.40 3.88
CA ASP A 19 -21.78 -17.74 2.62
C ASP A 19 -22.50 -18.37 1.42
N ALA A 20 -22.46 -19.70 1.31
CA ALA A 20 -23.18 -20.42 0.27
C ALA A 20 -24.70 -20.16 0.30
N SER A 21 -25.30 -20.06 1.49
CA SER A 21 -26.73 -19.75 1.64
C SER A 21 -27.07 -18.33 1.23
N ILE A 22 -26.21 -17.34 1.55
CA ILE A 22 -26.35 -15.94 1.15
C ILE A 22 -26.24 -15.82 -0.37
N ALA A 23 -25.20 -16.43 -0.97
CA ALA A 23 -24.99 -16.42 -2.41
C ALA A 23 -26.16 -17.07 -3.19
N ALA A 24 -26.78 -18.10 -2.61
CA ALA A 24 -27.96 -18.76 -3.19
C ALA A 24 -29.29 -18.02 -2.93
N GLY A 25 -29.30 -16.96 -2.12
CA GLY A 25 -30.54 -16.28 -1.69
C GLY A 25 -31.45 -17.15 -0.82
N ARG A 26 -30.90 -18.14 -0.11
CA ARG A 26 -31.65 -19.11 0.72
C ARG A 26 -31.25 -19.01 2.19
N THR A 27 -31.15 -17.80 2.71
CA THR A 27 -30.80 -17.58 4.12
C THR A 27 -31.91 -18.11 5.03
N THR A 28 -31.56 -19.06 5.91
CA THR A 28 -32.50 -19.67 6.86
C THR A 28 -32.47 -19.01 8.23
N LEU A 29 -31.32 -18.45 8.61
CA LEU A 29 -31.12 -17.69 9.85
C LEU A 29 -31.31 -16.20 9.59
N SER A 30 -31.80 -15.47 10.60
CA SER A 30 -31.68 -14.02 10.60
C SER A 30 -30.22 -13.61 10.78
N HIS A 31 -29.86 -12.38 10.39
CA HIS A 31 -28.51 -11.87 10.59
C HIS A 31 -28.08 -11.96 12.06
N ASP A 32 -28.92 -11.54 13.01
CA ASP A 32 -28.60 -11.57 14.44
C ASP A 32 -28.41 -13.01 14.96
N ALA A 33 -29.25 -13.95 14.52
CA ALA A 33 -29.09 -15.36 14.87
C ALA A 33 -27.80 -15.95 14.30
N ALA A 34 -27.43 -15.57 13.07
CA ALA A 34 -26.18 -15.97 12.45
C ALA A 34 -24.96 -15.39 13.19
N GLN A 35 -25.01 -14.11 13.57
CA GLN A 35 -23.94 -13.45 14.34
C GLN A 35 -23.78 -14.07 15.74
N GLN A 36 -24.88 -14.35 16.44
CA GLN A 36 -24.85 -15.05 17.74
C GLN A 36 -24.30 -16.48 17.62
N GLN A 37 -24.66 -17.19 16.55
CA GLN A 37 -24.11 -18.52 16.28
C GLN A 37 -22.60 -18.46 16.01
N ALA A 38 -22.13 -17.53 15.18
CA ALA A 38 -20.72 -17.31 14.94
C ALA A 38 -19.96 -17.03 16.23
N ARG A 39 -20.49 -16.15 17.09
CA ARG A 39 -19.90 -15.83 18.40
C ARG A 39 -19.77 -17.07 19.30
N ARG A 40 -20.82 -17.88 19.43
CA ARG A 40 -20.76 -19.12 20.23
C ARG A 40 -19.72 -20.10 19.72
N LEU A 41 -19.62 -20.26 18.40
CA LEU A 41 -18.62 -21.15 17.79
C LEU A 41 -17.19 -20.61 17.96
N LEU A 42 -17.01 -19.29 17.93
CA LEU A 42 -15.73 -18.64 18.18
C LEU A 42 -15.27 -18.85 19.62
N ASP A 43 -16.17 -18.68 20.59
CA ASP A 43 -15.85 -18.88 22.00
C ASP A 43 -15.49 -20.35 22.29
N ALA A 44 -16.17 -21.31 21.63
CA ALA A 44 -15.79 -22.72 21.67
C ALA A 44 -14.41 -23.01 21.04
N ALA A 45 -14.09 -22.35 19.92
CA ALA A 45 -12.79 -22.47 19.27
C ALA A 45 -11.65 -21.94 20.15
N ARG A 46 -11.85 -20.77 20.79
CA ARG A 46 -10.90 -20.23 21.78
C ARG A 46 -10.66 -21.20 22.93
N ALA A 47 -11.72 -21.77 23.50
CA ALA A 47 -11.62 -22.74 24.59
C ALA A 47 -10.85 -24.01 24.16
N CYS A 48 -11.09 -24.52 22.94
CA CYS A 48 -10.35 -25.64 22.37
C CYS A 48 -8.86 -25.34 22.21
N ALA A 49 -8.51 -24.16 21.69
CA ALA A 49 -7.12 -23.76 21.45
C ALA A 49 -6.35 -23.58 22.78
N MET A 50 -6.99 -22.95 23.77
CA MET A 50 -6.42 -22.82 25.12
C MET A 50 -6.21 -24.18 25.78
N ALA A 51 -7.16 -25.12 25.65
CA ALA A 51 -7.01 -26.48 26.17
C ALA A 51 -5.87 -27.26 25.49
N SER A 52 -5.58 -26.91 24.23
CA SER A 52 -4.45 -27.45 23.46
C SER A 52 -3.11 -26.77 23.76
N ARG A 53 -3.08 -25.84 24.73
CA ARG A 53 -1.89 -25.07 25.19
C ARG A 53 -1.34 -24.07 24.17
N THR A 54 -2.16 -23.61 23.23
CA THR A 54 -1.77 -22.49 22.36
C THR A 54 -1.66 -21.20 23.17
N PRO A 55 -0.59 -20.38 23.01
CA PRO A 55 -0.45 -19.10 23.70
C PRO A 55 -1.63 -18.16 23.46
N ALA A 56 -2.07 -17.45 24.51
CA ALA A 56 -3.25 -16.58 24.44
C ALA A 56 -3.15 -15.52 23.33
N ALA A 57 -1.97 -14.92 23.12
CA ALA A 57 -1.75 -13.96 22.04
C ALA A 57 -1.98 -14.55 20.64
N GLN A 58 -1.56 -15.80 20.43
CA GLN A 58 -1.78 -16.52 19.17
C GLN A 58 -3.26 -16.91 18.99
N VAL A 59 -3.94 -17.29 20.07
CA VAL A 59 -5.38 -17.56 20.05
C VAL A 59 -6.17 -16.30 19.68
N GLU A 60 -5.84 -15.15 20.27
CA GLU A 60 -6.54 -13.90 19.97
C GLU A 60 -6.25 -13.39 18.56
N SER A 61 -5.01 -13.52 18.07
CA SER A 61 -4.68 -13.20 16.67
C SER A 61 -5.43 -14.09 15.68
N ALA A 62 -5.48 -15.41 15.92
CA ALA A 62 -6.26 -16.34 15.10
C ALA A 62 -7.78 -16.05 15.16
N ALA A 63 -8.31 -15.71 16.34
CA ALA A 63 -9.69 -15.32 16.51
C ALA A 63 -10.02 -14.02 15.75
N PHE A 64 -9.12 -13.04 15.75
CA PHE A 64 -9.26 -11.81 14.97
C PHE A 64 -9.38 -12.10 13.48
N ALA A 65 -8.52 -12.95 12.93
CA ALA A 65 -8.58 -13.35 11.51
C ALA A 65 -9.94 -13.97 11.13
N MET A 66 -10.44 -14.87 11.98
CA MET A 66 -11.72 -15.54 11.78
C MET A 66 -12.91 -14.60 11.92
N VAL A 67 -12.81 -13.60 12.81
CA VAL A 67 -13.83 -12.54 12.94
C VAL A 67 -13.84 -11.63 11.72
N ALA A 68 -12.68 -11.18 11.24
CA ALA A 68 -12.61 -10.35 10.04
C ALA A 68 -13.27 -11.04 8.84
N TRP A 69 -13.01 -12.35 8.67
CA TRP A 69 -13.61 -13.15 7.61
C TRP A 69 -15.12 -13.34 7.76
N ILE A 70 -15.62 -13.70 8.95
CA ILE A 70 -17.07 -13.93 9.11
C ILE A 70 -17.86 -12.63 9.01
N ASP A 71 -17.31 -11.50 9.47
CA ASP A 71 -18.00 -10.20 9.38
C ASP A 71 -18.15 -9.76 7.92
N GLU A 72 -17.19 -10.06 7.04
CA GLU A 72 -17.31 -9.82 5.60
C GLU A 72 -18.42 -10.67 4.95
N ILE A 73 -18.64 -11.89 5.45
CA ILE A 73 -19.76 -12.74 5.04
C ILE A 73 -21.09 -12.16 5.55
N LEU A 74 -21.15 -11.83 6.84
CA LEU A 74 -22.35 -11.29 7.49
C LEU A 74 -22.78 -9.95 6.90
N ALA A 75 -21.83 -9.10 6.49
CA ALA A 75 -22.11 -7.83 5.83
C ALA A 75 -22.91 -7.97 4.51
N ARG A 76 -22.84 -9.13 3.85
CA ARG A 76 -23.61 -9.43 2.63
C ARG A 76 -25.00 -10.00 2.90
N HIS A 77 -25.34 -10.28 4.15
CA HIS A 77 -26.66 -10.76 4.52
C HIS A 77 -27.69 -9.63 4.37
N SER A 78 -28.89 -9.96 3.88
CA SER A 78 -29.98 -9.00 3.67
C SER A 78 -30.44 -8.21 4.91
N GLY A 79 -30.08 -8.65 6.12
CA GLY A 79 -30.46 -8.04 7.39
C GLY A 79 -29.36 -7.19 8.02
N ALA A 80 -28.20 -7.03 7.36
CA ALA A 80 -27.02 -6.39 7.94
C ALA A 80 -27.29 -4.93 8.36
N ALA A 81 -28.06 -4.17 7.56
CA ALA A 81 -28.32 -2.74 7.81
C ALA A 81 -29.12 -2.46 9.10
N SER A 82 -29.85 -3.44 9.64
CA SER A 82 -30.69 -3.28 10.84
C SER A 82 -30.17 -4.06 12.04
N SER A 83 -28.95 -4.57 11.95
CA SER A 83 -28.38 -5.51 12.92
C SER A 83 -27.47 -4.85 13.95
N ALA A 84 -27.12 -5.61 14.99
CA ALA A 84 -26.11 -5.22 15.98
C ALA A 84 -24.74 -4.95 15.32
N ALA A 85 -23.89 -4.19 16.02
CA ALA A 85 -22.53 -3.88 15.55
C ALA A 85 -21.77 -5.15 15.11
N PRO A 86 -20.88 -5.11 14.10
CA PRO A 86 -20.09 -6.27 13.68
C PRO A 86 -19.26 -6.88 14.81
N LEU A 87 -18.89 -8.16 14.69
CA LEU A 87 -18.13 -8.86 15.74
C LEU A 87 -16.76 -8.23 15.98
N GLN A 88 -16.09 -7.69 14.96
CA GLN A 88 -14.83 -6.94 15.08
C GLN A 88 -14.94 -5.77 16.07
N VAL A 89 -16.08 -5.08 16.09
CA VAL A 89 -16.34 -3.95 17.00
C VAL A 89 -16.61 -4.49 18.41
N GLN A 90 -17.47 -5.50 18.51
CA GLN A 90 -17.89 -6.07 19.79
C GLN A 90 -16.74 -6.77 20.54
N LEU A 91 -15.79 -7.36 19.82
CA LEU A 91 -14.76 -8.23 20.38
C LEU A 91 -13.36 -7.62 20.42
N PHE A 92 -13.03 -6.80 19.43
CA PHE A 92 -11.66 -6.28 19.25
C PHE A 92 -11.59 -4.76 19.24
N ASN A 93 -12.72 -4.06 19.44
CA ASN A 93 -12.80 -2.60 19.34
C ASN A 93 -12.21 -2.06 18.01
N SER A 94 -12.33 -2.85 16.94
CA SER A 94 -11.85 -2.52 15.60
C SER A 94 -13.02 -2.27 14.67
N ASN A 95 -12.95 -1.16 13.91
CA ASN A 95 -13.86 -0.86 12.80
C ASN A 95 -13.18 -1.07 11.43
N ASN A 96 -11.95 -1.58 11.41
CA ASN A 96 -11.08 -1.62 10.23
C ASN A 96 -10.42 -3.00 10.05
N ALA A 97 -11.09 -4.08 10.49
CA ALA A 97 -10.54 -5.42 10.42
C ALA A 97 -10.20 -5.86 8.98
N HIS A 98 -10.87 -5.28 7.97
CA HIS A 98 -10.58 -5.52 6.55
C HIS A 98 -9.15 -5.14 6.13
N SER A 99 -8.50 -4.21 6.84
CA SER A 99 -7.11 -3.78 6.59
C SER A 99 -6.16 -4.24 7.70
N GLU A 100 -6.58 -4.17 8.96
CA GLU A 100 -5.79 -4.66 10.11
C GLU A 100 -5.43 -6.15 9.98
N PHE A 101 -6.29 -6.94 9.34
CA PHE A 101 -5.98 -8.34 8.99
C PHE A 101 -4.63 -8.48 8.28
N PHE A 102 -4.37 -7.65 7.27
CA PHE A 102 -3.14 -7.74 6.48
C PHE A 102 -1.92 -7.22 7.24
N HIS A 103 -2.10 -6.28 8.17
CA HIS A 103 -1.05 -5.86 9.11
C HIS A 103 -0.65 -6.98 10.06
N HIS A 104 -1.63 -7.66 10.67
CA HIS A 104 -1.34 -8.77 11.56
C HIS A 104 -0.64 -9.90 10.80
N LEU A 105 -1.10 -10.21 9.57
CA LEU A 105 -0.52 -11.24 8.71
C LEU A 105 0.95 -10.93 8.32
N SER A 106 1.26 -9.66 8.01
CA SER A 106 2.63 -9.25 7.65
C SER A 106 3.57 -9.20 8.85
N ALA A 107 3.05 -8.96 10.06
CA ALA A 107 3.80 -8.95 11.31
C ALA A 107 4.14 -10.36 11.85
N LEU A 108 3.49 -11.43 11.34
CA LEU A 108 3.74 -12.79 11.80
C LEU A 108 5.19 -13.22 11.55
N THR A 109 5.80 -13.83 12.54
CA THR A 109 7.17 -14.36 12.47
C THR A 109 7.20 -15.82 12.01
N ALA A 110 8.38 -16.43 11.94
CA ALA A 110 8.52 -17.86 11.66
C ALA A 110 7.97 -18.76 12.80
N GLU A 111 7.85 -18.23 14.02
CA GLU A 111 7.32 -18.95 15.18
C GLU A 111 5.79 -19.04 15.17
N ASP A 112 5.14 -18.14 14.43
CA ASP A 112 3.67 -18.01 14.35
C ASP A 112 3.05 -18.84 13.22
N ASP A 113 3.66 -19.98 12.86
CA ASP A 113 3.21 -20.83 11.74
C ASP A 113 1.73 -21.26 11.86
N GLU A 114 1.29 -21.66 13.06
CA GLU A 114 -0.09 -22.08 13.28
C GLU A 114 -1.08 -20.91 13.13
N VAL A 115 -0.69 -19.69 13.51
CA VAL A 115 -1.50 -18.49 13.31
C VAL A 115 -1.51 -18.11 11.83
N ARG A 116 -0.36 -18.18 11.16
CA ARG A 116 -0.23 -17.93 9.72
C ARG A 116 -1.13 -18.86 8.92
N GLU A 117 -1.22 -20.12 9.33
CA GLU A 117 -2.15 -21.08 8.73
C GLU A 117 -3.60 -20.61 8.82
N VAL A 118 -4.05 -20.15 9.99
CA VAL A 118 -5.42 -19.63 10.20
C VAL A 118 -5.70 -18.44 9.27
N TYR A 119 -4.79 -17.46 9.21
CA TYR A 119 -4.90 -16.32 8.31
C TYR A 119 -4.92 -16.74 6.83
N TRP A 120 -4.01 -17.64 6.44
CA TRP A 120 -3.94 -18.13 5.07
C TRP A 120 -5.23 -18.85 4.67
N HIS A 121 -5.81 -19.65 5.57
CA HIS A 121 -7.09 -20.31 5.34
C HIS A 121 -8.24 -19.32 5.16
N ALA A 122 -8.30 -18.24 5.95
CA ALA A 122 -9.31 -17.20 5.75
C ALA A 122 -9.24 -16.60 4.33
N LEU A 123 -8.02 -16.35 3.80
CA LEU A 123 -7.84 -15.88 2.42
C LEU A 123 -8.33 -16.88 1.37
N VAL A 124 -8.05 -18.17 1.57
CA VAL A 124 -8.48 -19.24 0.65
C VAL A 124 -10.00 -19.48 0.72
N TYR A 125 -10.61 -19.25 1.88
CA TYR A 125 -12.06 -19.25 2.06
C TYR A 125 -12.76 -18.00 1.50
N GLY A 126 -12.01 -17.11 0.85
CA GLY A 126 -12.57 -16.00 0.08
C GLY A 126 -12.59 -14.66 0.79
N PHE A 127 -11.92 -14.51 1.95
CA PHE A 127 -11.72 -13.20 2.56
C PHE A 127 -10.97 -12.28 1.60
N LYS A 128 -11.55 -11.12 1.28
CA LYS A 128 -10.94 -10.12 0.41
C LYS A 128 -10.39 -8.94 1.20
N GLY A 129 -11.10 -8.50 2.24
CA GLY A 129 -10.78 -7.32 3.03
C GLY A 129 -10.55 -6.08 2.14
N GLN A 130 -9.42 -5.40 2.34
CA GLN A 130 -9.05 -4.22 1.55
C GLN A 130 -8.88 -4.48 0.03
N TYR A 131 -8.81 -5.73 -0.41
CA TYR A 131 -8.70 -6.13 -1.82
C TYR A 131 -10.06 -6.52 -2.44
N TYR A 132 -11.18 -6.00 -1.93
CA TYR A 132 -12.54 -6.35 -2.37
C TYR A 132 -12.77 -6.21 -3.89
N PHE A 133 -12.04 -5.31 -4.55
CA PHE A 133 -12.11 -5.04 -5.99
C PHE A 133 -11.40 -6.10 -6.86
N GLU A 134 -10.52 -6.93 -6.28
CA GLU A 134 -9.85 -8.00 -7.02
C GLU A 134 -10.78 -9.19 -7.26
N ASN A 135 -10.67 -9.79 -8.45
CA ASN A 135 -11.39 -10.98 -8.85
C ASN A 135 -10.40 -12.08 -9.26
N GLY A 136 -10.47 -13.22 -8.59
CA GLY A 136 -9.55 -14.34 -8.78
C GLY A 136 -8.16 -14.10 -8.18
N ASP A 137 -7.22 -15.00 -8.45
CA ASP A 137 -5.90 -15.02 -7.79
C ASP A 137 -4.77 -14.40 -8.65
N ARG A 138 -5.10 -13.51 -9.58
CA ARG A 138 -4.09 -12.86 -10.46
C ARG A 138 -3.56 -11.52 -9.92
N GLY A 139 -4.21 -10.95 -8.92
CA GLY A 139 -3.84 -9.67 -8.30
C GLY A 139 -2.94 -9.82 -7.08
N GLU A 140 -2.86 -8.78 -6.26
CA GLU A 140 -2.05 -8.76 -5.03
C GLU A 140 -2.55 -9.79 -4.01
N LEU A 141 -3.86 -10.03 -3.93
CA LEU A 141 -4.43 -11.03 -3.04
C LEU A 141 -3.92 -12.44 -3.38
N GLY A 142 -3.78 -12.73 -4.68
CA GLY A 142 -3.18 -13.98 -5.15
C GLY A 142 -1.70 -14.11 -4.77
N LYS A 143 -0.93 -13.03 -4.91
CA LYS A 143 0.48 -13.00 -4.49
C LYS A 143 0.64 -13.22 -2.99
N LEU A 144 -0.24 -12.65 -2.17
CA LEU A 144 -0.24 -12.86 -0.71
C LEU A 144 -0.54 -14.31 -0.33
N LYS A 145 -1.53 -14.93 -0.99
CA LYS A 145 -1.83 -16.36 -0.82
C LYS A 145 -0.61 -17.22 -1.15
N ASP A 146 0.06 -16.95 -2.27
CA ASP A 146 1.24 -17.70 -2.70
C ASP A 146 2.45 -17.49 -1.78
N LEU A 147 2.67 -16.25 -1.32
CA LEU A 147 3.76 -15.91 -0.41
C LEU A 147 3.64 -16.68 0.90
N HIS A 148 2.47 -16.59 1.54
CA HIS A 148 2.26 -17.21 2.86
C HIS A 148 2.10 -18.72 2.76
N ALA A 149 1.53 -19.27 1.67
CA ALA A 149 1.49 -20.71 1.42
C ALA A 149 2.88 -21.36 1.49
N ARG A 150 3.91 -20.70 0.93
CA ARG A 150 5.29 -21.22 0.92
C ARG A 150 5.95 -21.20 2.31
N GLN A 151 5.47 -20.33 3.19
CA GLN A 151 5.99 -20.16 4.54
C GLN A 151 5.36 -21.16 5.54
N LEU A 152 4.23 -21.78 5.19
CA LEU A 152 3.58 -22.79 6.03
C LEU A 152 4.45 -24.04 6.18
N ARG A 153 4.48 -24.62 7.39
CA ARG A 153 5.11 -25.94 7.63
C ARG A 153 4.52 -27.02 6.75
N LEU A 154 3.20 -27.05 6.63
CA LEU A 154 2.47 -27.92 5.71
C LEU A 154 2.08 -27.13 4.47
N ARG A 155 2.99 -27.10 3.50
CA ARG A 155 2.78 -26.37 2.25
C ARG A 155 1.63 -26.97 1.45
N PRO A 156 0.62 -26.16 1.07
CA PRO A 156 -0.44 -26.61 0.19
C PRO A 156 0.13 -26.91 -1.20
N LEU A 157 -0.41 -27.94 -1.84
CA LEU A 157 0.01 -28.34 -3.19
C LEU A 157 -0.40 -27.27 -4.20
N ALA A 158 0.54 -26.85 -5.05
CA ALA A 158 0.23 -25.96 -6.16
C ALA A 158 -0.53 -26.76 -7.25
N LEU A 159 -1.85 -26.60 -7.32
CA LEU A 159 -2.70 -27.35 -8.26
C LEU A 159 -2.26 -27.20 -9.73
N GLY A 160 -1.66 -26.05 -10.09
CA GLY A 160 -1.12 -25.79 -11.43
C GLY A 160 0.16 -26.57 -11.77
N SER A 161 0.93 -27.02 -10.77
CA SER A 161 2.11 -27.85 -10.96
C SER A 161 1.82 -29.35 -10.79
N LEU A 162 0.62 -29.78 -10.37
CA LEU A 162 0.31 -31.21 -10.18
C LEU A 162 0.47 -32.07 -11.45
N VAL A 163 0.39 -31.45 -12.64
CA VAL A 163 0.70 -32.11 -13.92
C VAL A 163 2.20 -32.40 -14.06
N GLN A 164 3.05 -31.61 -13.41
CA GLN A 164 4.51 -31.68 -13.46
C GLN A 164 5.11 -32.37 -12.22
N ASP A 165 4.46 -32.21 -11.06
CA ASP A 165 4.89 -32.75 -9.78
C ASP A 165 4.57 -34.24 -9.69
N ARG A 166 5.59 -35.03 -9.42
CA ARG A 166 5.51 -36.48 -9.33
C ARG A 166 4.95 -36.90 -7.96
N ILE A 167 3.64 -36.92 -7.83
CA ILE A 167 2.89 -37.19 -6.58
C ILE A 167 3.08 -38.64 -6.09
N THR A 168 3.50 -39.58 -6.95
CA THR A 168 3.81 -40.98 -6.56
C THR A 168 5.25 -41.42 -6.92
N PRO A 169 5.87 -42.35 -6.16
CA PRO A 169 7.23 -42.83 -6.47
C PRO A 169 7.39 -43.53 -7.84
N GLN A 170 6.29 -44.08 -8.40
CA GLN A 170 6.16 -44.69 -9.74
C GLN A 170 4.67 -44.51 -10.15
N PRO A 171 4.29 -44.26 -11.44
CA PRO A 171 4.96 -44.70 -12.66
C PRO A 171 5.14 -43.57 -13.69
N TYR A 172 6.02 -42.59 -13.43
CA TYR A 172 6.37 -41.57 -14.44
C TYR A 172 7.45 -42.02 -15.45
N ARG A 173 7.78 -43.32 -15.46
CA ARG A 173 8.75 -43.94 -16.39
C ARG A 173 8.10 -44.39 -17.70
N VAL A 174 6.77 -44.40 -17.75
CA VAL A 174 6.01 -44.69 -18.96
C VAL A 174 5.45 -43.36 -19.44
N ALA A 175 5.54 -43.07 -20.74
CA ALA A 175 4.87 -41.90 -21.29
C ALA A 175 3.36 -42.03 -21.02
N ASP A 176 2.71 -40.94 -20.60
CA ASP A 176 1.27 -40.94 -20.39
C ASP A 176 0.58 -41.51 -21.63
N PRO A 177 -0.40 -42.42 -21.47
CA PRO A 177 -1.19 -42.87 -22.61
C PRO A 177 -1.78 -41.63 -23.29
N PRO A 178 -1.76 -41.56 -24.63
CA PRO A 178 -2.34 -40.44 -25.34
C PRO A 178 -3.79 -40.27 -24.85
N GLY A 179 -4.03 -39.16 -24.15
CA GLY A 179 -5.36 -38.81 -23.67
C GLY A 179 -6.34 -38.73 -24.85
N PRO A 180 -7.65 -38.81 -24.59
CA PRO A 180 -8.65 -38.71 -25.65
C PRO A 180 -8.35 -37.48 -26.50
N HIS A 181 -8.31 -37.67 -27.82
CA HIS A 181 -8.03 -36.60 -28.76
C HIS A 181 -9.00 -35.46 -28.51
N ASP A 182 -8.50 -34.35 -27.96
CA ASP A 182 -9.26 -33.10 -27.86
C ASP A 182 -9.52 -32.63 -29.29
N THR A 183 -10.71 -32.97 -29.81
CA THR A 183 -11.16 -32.60 -31.15
C THR A 183 -11.20 -31.08 -31.31
N GLN A 184 -11.30 -30.33 -30.21
CA GLN A 184 -11.27 -28.87 -30.21
C GLN A 184 -9.85 -28.29 -30.29
N ARG A 185 -8.79 -29.10 -30.18
CA ARG A 185 -7.41 -28.60 -30.29
C ARG A 185 -7.09 -28.09 -31.70
N ARG A 186 -7.68 -28.71 -32.73
CA ARG A 186 -7.56 -28.25 -34.13
C ARG A 186 -8.32 -26.95 -34.36
N ASP A 187 -9.53 -26.85 -33.80
CA ASP A 187 -10.36 -25.64 -33.91
C ASP A 187 -9.73 -24.45 -33.17
N ARG A 188 -9.17 -24.68 -31.97
CA ARG A 188 -8.43 -23.65 -31.22
C ARG A 188 -7.12 -23.25 -31.90
N ALA A 189 -6.43 -24.17 -32.58
CA ALA A 189 -5.24 -23.84 -33.36
C ALA A 189 -5.61 -23.00 -34.61
N LEU A 190 -6.70 -23.32 -35.29
CA LEU A 190 -7.24 -22.53 -36.40
C LEU A 190 -7.70 -21.14 -35.94
N LEU A 191 -8.40 -21.04 -34.81
CA LEU A 191 -8.80 -19.77 -34.18
C LEU A 191 -7.61 -18.91 -33.76
N ARG A 192 -6.57 -19.51 -33.18
CA ARG A 192 -5.32 -18.79 -32.83
C ARG A 192 -4.56 -18.32 -34.06
N ALA A 193 -4.49 -19.15 -35.11
CA ALA A 193 -3.83 -18.79 -36.36
C ALA A 193 -4.57 -17.66 -37.08
N THR A 194 -5.91 -17.73 -37.15
CA THR A 194 -6.72 -16.65 -37.74
C THR A 194 -6.68 -15.38 -36.90
N GLY A 195 -6.74 -15.48 -35.57
CA GLY A 195 -6.57 -14.33 -34.68
C GLY A 195 -5.19 -13.68 -34.79
N ALA A 196 -4.13 -14.48 -34.88
CA ALA A 196 -2.77 -13.98 -35.09
C ALA A 196 -2.62 -13.28 -36.45
N LEU A 197 -3.21 -13.85 -37.51
CA LEU A 197 -3.20 -13.24 -38.85
C LEU A 197 -3.99 -11.93 -38.89
N ALA A 198 -5.14 -11.88 -38.21
CA ALA A 198 -5.99 -10.69 -38.10
C ALA A 198 -5.33 -9.55 -37.31
N LEU A 199 -4.39 -9.85 -36.41
CA LEU A 199 -3.57 -8.85 -35.71
C LEU A 199 -2.30 -8.48 -36.48
N LEU A 200 -1.67 -9.43 -37.16
CA LEU A 200 -0.42 -9.20 -37.92
C LEU A 200 -0.62 -8.30 -39.12
N LEU A 201 -1.72 -8.46 -39.88
CA LEU A 201 -1.99 -7.66 -41.07
C LEU A 201 -2.14 -6.15 -40.76
N PRO A 202 -2.96 -5.71 -39.78
CA PRO A 202 -3.04 -4.31 -39.41
C PRO A 202 -1.77 -3.80 -38.73
N LEU A 203 -1.03 -4.64 -37.99
CA LEU A 203 0.26 -4.27 -37.40
C LEU A 203 1.32 -4.01 -38.49
N LEU A 204 1.38 -4.87 -39.51
CA LEU A 204 2.28 -4.68 -40.66
C LEU A 204 1.89 -3.47 -41.49
N TYR A 205 0.59 -3.21 -41.65
CA TYR A 205 0.09 -1.99 -42.31
C TYR A 205 0.45 -0.72 -41.51
N LEU A 206 0.30 -0.74 -40.19
CA LEU A 206 0.74 0.33 -39.29
C LEU A 206 2.25 0.54 -39.33
N LEU A 207 3.04 -0.53 -39.28
CA LEU A 207 4.50 -0.47 -39.36
C LEU A 207 4.98 0.07 -40.71
N TRP A 208 4.30 -0.28 -41.80
CA TRP A 208 4.59 0.27 -43.12
C TRP A 208 4.20 1.75 -43.23
N TRP A 209 3.08 2.16 -42.65
CA TRP A 209 2.64 3.56 -42.63
C TRP A 209 3.48 4.44 -41.69
N LEU A 210 3.97 3.88 -40.60
CA LEU A 210 4.91 4.49 -39.64
C LEU A 210 6.36 4.48 -40.14
N TRP A 211 6.60 4.13 -41.40
CA TRP A 211 7.88 4.30 -42.08
C TRP A 211 7.89 5.54 -43.00
N PRO A 212 7.67 6.79 -42.53
CA PRO A 212 8.42 7.90 -43.09
C PRO A 212 9.85 7.81 -42.54
N ALA A 213 10.83 8.12 -43.38
CA ALA A 213 12.21 8.33 -42.96
C ALA A 213 12.25 9.30 -41.77
N GLY A 214 12.40 8.77 -40.56
CA GLY A 214 12.54 9.57 -39.35
C GLY A 214 13.88 10.31 -39.36
N PRO A 215 13.94 11.57 -38.89
CA PRO A 215 15.21 12.28 -38.75
C PRO A 215 16.13 11.45 -37.85
N THR A 216 17.36 11.23 -38.31
CA THR A 216 18.42 10.60 -37.54
C THR A 216 18.54 11.29 -36.18
N ALA A 217 18.10 10.61 -35.12
CA ALA A 217 18.28 11.09 -33.76
C ALA A 217 19.80 11.22 -33.52
N ALA A 218 20.27 12.46 -33.36
CA ALA A 218 21.64 12.74 -32.96
C ALA A 218 21.95 11.99 -31.66
N GLU A 219 23.18 11.51 -31.50
CA GLU A 219 23.60 10.84 -30.27
C GLU A 219 23.28 11.71 -29.06
N PRO A 220 22.64 11.15 -28.01
CA PRO A 220 22.26 11.92 -26.83
C PRO A 220 23.52 12.52 -26.19
N SER A 221 23.44 13.82 -25.92
CA SER A 221 24.51 14.55 -25.25
C SER A 221 24.89 13.90 -23.90
N LEU A 222 26.11 14.13 -23.41
CA LEU A 222 26.56 13.58 -22.12
C LEU A 222 25.56 13.87 -20.99
N GLY A 223 25.03 15.10 -20.92
CA GLY A 223 24.00 15.46 -19.94
C GLY A 223 22.71 14.65 -20.07
N GLN A 224 22.22 14.44 -21.30
CA GLN A 224 21.02 13.61 -21.54
C GLN A 224 21.23 12.15 -21.17
N ARG A 225 22.42 11.59 -21.43
CA ARG A 225 22.74 10.20 -21.04
C ARG A 225 22.76 10.03 -19.52
N ILE A 226 23.35 11.00 -18.82
CA ILE A 226 23.38 10.98 -17.34
C ILE A 226 21.97 11.13 -16.80
N GLU A 227 21.19 12.09 -17.29
CA GLU A 227 19.81 12.30 -16.86
C GLU A 227 18.93 11.06 -17.08
N GLN A 228 19.04 10.43 -18.26
CA GLN A 228 18.31 9.20 -18.57
C GLN A 228 18.71 8.04 -17.65
N HIS A 229 19.98 7.96 -17.27
CA HIS A 229 20.44 6.96 -16.31
C HIS A 229 19.93 7.22 -14.90
N LEU A 230 19.95 8.48 -14.44
CA LEU A 230 19.43 8.87 -13.13
C LEU A 230 17.93 8.56 -12.97
N GLN A 231 17.16 8.62 -14.07
CA GLN A 231 15.74 8.24 -14.09
C GLN A 231 15.47 6.74 -13.90
N THR A 232 16.49 5.88 -13.92
CA THR A 232 16.31 4.43 -13.70
C THR A 232 16.14 4.05 -12.22
N TYR A 233 16.45 4.97 -11.30
CA TYR A 233 16.33 4.75 -9.87
C TYR A 233 14.88 4.89 -9.43
N ALA A 234 14.38 3.88 -8.70
CA ALA A 234 13.00 3.87 -8.22
C ALA A 234 12.83 4.80 -7.02
N CYS A 235 11.75 5.59 -7.01
CA CYS A 235 11.45 6.55 -5.96
C CYS A 235 12.65 7.47 -5.65
N ALA A 236 13.23 8.03 -6.71
CA ALA A 236 14.38 8.92 -6.66
C ALA A 236 14.11 10.16 -7.51
N ASP A 237 14.75 11.26 -7.14
CA ASP A 237 14.70 12.52 -7.89
C ASP A 237 16.11 13.10 -7.84
N LEU A 238 16.87 12.79 -8.87
CA LEU A 238 18.28 13.13 -9.02
C LEU A 238 18.40 14.06 -10.23
N ALA A 239 19.13 15.15 -10.06
CA ALA A 239 19.38 16.11 -11.13
C ALA A 239 20.88 16.30 -11.33
N ALA A 240 21.29 16.35 -12.60
CA ALA A 240 22.66 16.66 -12.97
C ALA A 240 22.76 18.15 -13.37
N THR A 241 23.46 18.95 -12.56
CA THR A 241 23.69 20.37 -12.82
C THR A 241 25.18 20.66 -13.05
N PRO A 242 25.55 21.59 -13.93
CA PRO A 242 26.94 22.03 -14.06
C PRO A 242 27.38 22.76 -12.78
N GLY A 243 28.44 22.30 -12.15
CA GLY A 243 29.06 22.96 -11.00
C GLY A 243 29.83 24.22 -11.41
N LYS A 244 30.09 25.10 -10.44
CA LYS A 244 30.82 26.37 -10.65
C LYS A 244 32.22 26.19 -11.22
N ASP A 245 32.84 25.04 -10.95
CA ASP A 245 34.21 24.69 -11.36
C ASP A 245 34.24 23.94 -12.72
N GLY A 246 33.10 23.82 -13.40
CA GLY A 246 32.95 23.04 -14.64
C GLY A 246 32.78 21.53 -14.44
N ASN A 247 32.92 21.04 -13.20
CA ASN A 247 32.62 19.65 -12.84
C ASN A 247 31.11 19.44 -12.66
N LEU A 248 30.62 18.24 -12.95
CA LEU A 248 29.21 17.90 -12.82
C LEU A 248 28.81 17.76 -11.34
N ARG A 249 27.70 18.36 -10.92
CA ARG A 249 27.11 18.16 -9.60
C ARG A 249 25.83 17.35 -9.73
N ILE A 250 25.79 16.19 -9.08
CA ILE A 250 24.59 15.36 -8.93
C ILE A 250 23.98 15.67 -7.58
N SER A 251 22.73 16.12 -7.56
CA SER A 251 22.00 16.44 -6.33
C SER A 251 20.62 15.80 -6.32
N GLY A 252 20.11 15.46 -5.14
CA GLY A 252 18.76 14.92 -5.01
C GLY A 252 18.64 13.87 -3.92
N PHE A 253 17.76 12.88 -4.12
CA PHE A 253 17.62 11.76 -3.19
C PHE A 253 17.38 10.42 -3.87
N VAL A 254 17.66 9.35 -3.12
CA VAL A 254 17.35 7.95 -3.46
C VAL A 254 16.58 7.28 -2.33
N SER A 255 15.87 6.19 -2.64
CA SER A 255 15.01 5.50 -1.67
C SER A 255 15.69 4.34 -0.92
N LEU A 256 16.78 3.79 -1.47
CA LEU A 256 17.51 2.66 -0.89
C LEU A 256 18.91 3.08 -0.43
N PRO A 257 19.36 2.64 0.76
CA PRO A 257 20.72 2.91 1.22
C PRO A 257 21.81 2.41 0.26
N ALA A 258 21.54 1.30 -0.45
CA ALA A 258 22.45 0.75 -1.45
C ALA A 258 22.60 1.66 -2.68
N ASP A 259 21.56 2.43 -3.01
CA ASP A 259 21.55 3.29 -4.19
C ASP A 259 22.40 4.54 -4.02
N LEU A 260 22.66 5.01 -2.78
CA LEU A 260 23.56 6.13 -2.52
C LEU A 260 24.94 5.91 -3.15
N LYS A 261 25.57 4.77 -2.82
CA LYS A 261 26.89 4.41 -3.35
C LYS A 261 26.83 4.01 -4.82
N ARG A 262 25.69 3.45 -5.25
CA ARG A 262 25.49 3.01 -6.63
C ARG A 262 25.45 4.20 -7.60
N VAL A 263 24.76 5.28 -7.24
CA VAL A 263 24.73 6.53 -8.02
C VAL A 263 26.14 7.08 -8.16
N GLU A 264 26.89 7.16 -7.06
CA GLU A 264 28.28 7.65 -7.08
C GLU A 264 29.16 6.82 -8.01
N HIS A 265 29.10 5.49 -7.89
CA HIS A 265 29.92 4.58 -8.67
C HIS A 265 29.56 4.60 -10.16
N GLU A 266 28.26 4.51 -10.50
CA GLU A 266 27.80 4.44 -11.88
C GLU A 266 28.03 5.75 -12.62
N VAL A 267 27.76 6.92 -12.01
CA VAL A 267 27.99 8.22 -12.65
C VAL A 267 29.48 8.50 -12.82
N ALA A 268 30.31 8.17 -11.83
CA ALA A 268 31.76 8.34 -11.94
C ALA A 268 32.39 7.45 -13.02
N ALA A 269 31.79 6.29 -13.31
CA ALA A 269 32.24 5.37 -14.35
C ALA A 269 31.79 5.78 -15.78
N MET A 270 30.93 6.80 -15.93
CA MET A 270 30.42 7.18 -17.25
C MET A 270 31.48 7.88 -18.13
N PRO A 271 31.61 7.47 -19.41
CA PRO A 271 32.55 8.11 -20.33
C PRO A 271 32.28 9.60 -20.51
N GLY A 272 33.25 10.44 -20.17
CA GLY A 272 33.19 11.90 -20.31
C GLY A 272 32.88 12.65 -19.01
N VAL A 273 32.54 11.95 -17.92
CA VAL A 273 32.39 12.57 -16.60
C VAL A 273 33.76 12.74 -15.96
N LYS A 274 34.04 13.94 -15.44
CA LYS A 274 35.27 14.25 -14.70
C LYS A 274 34.91 14.79 -13.32
N SER A 275 35.41 14.12 -12.28
CA SER A 275 35.29 14.51 -10.86
C SER A 275 33.90 15.01 -10.45
N PRO A 276 32.84 14.18 -10.56
CA PRO A 276 31.50 14.60 -10.19
C PRO A 276 31.40 14.85 -8.68
N ALA A 277 30.70 15.92 -8.30
CA ALA A 277 30.34 16.20 -6.91
C ALA A 277 28.96 15.61 -6.63
N PHE A 278 28.80 14.93 -5.48
CA PHE A 278 27.55 14.30 -5.08
C PHE A 278 26.97 14.97 -3.84
N ASP A 279 25.68 15.27 -3.93
CA ASP A 279 24.86 15.85 -2.88
C ASP A 279 23.52 15.09 -2.85
N VAL A 280 23.62 13.79 -2.55
CA VAL A 280 22.52 12.84 -2.64
C VAL A 280 22.14 12.36 -1.25
N GLU A 281 20.88 12.55 -0.90
CA GLU A 281 20.34 12.16 0.41
C GLU A 281 19.53 10.86 0.32
N LEU A 282 19.38 10.18 1.47
CA LEU A 282 18.49 9.02 1.57
C LEU A 282 17.10 9.49 1.99
N ARG A 283 16.08 9.13 1.21
CA ARG A 283 14.68 9.43 1.49
C ARG A 283 13.85 8.17 1.25
N LEU A 284 13.56 7.44 2.32
CA LEU A 284 12.87 6.16 2.22
C LEU A 284 11.40 6.36 1.75
N TRP A 285 10.81 5.28 1.26
CA TRP A 285 9.36 5.21 1.07
C TRP A 285 8.66 5.32 2.43
N PRO A 286 7.56 6.10 2.57
CA PRO A 286 6.81 6.80 1.53
C PRO A 286 7.30 8.23 1.23
N HIS A 287 8.26 8.78 1.97
CA HIS A 287 8.65 10.19 1.87
C HIS A 287 9.17 10.58 0.47
N CYS A 288 9.82 9.67 -0.24
CA CYS A 288 10.26 9.90 -1.62
C CYS A 288 9.09 10.10 -2.60
N GLU A 289 8.02 9.30 -2.49
CA GLU A 289 6.81 9.43 -3.32
C GLU A 289 6.10 10.75 -3.02
N VAL A 290 5.95 11.09 -1.74
CA VAL A 290 5.32 12.34 -1.31
C VAL A 290 6.07 13.54 -1.88
N PHE A 291 7.39 13.54 -1.78
CA PHE A 291 8.22 14.60 -2.34
C PHE A 291 8.02 14.70 -3.85
N ALA A 292 8.05 13.57 -4.58
CA ALA A 292 7.84 13.56 -6.02
C ALA A 292 6.45 14.10 -6.42
N ILE A 293 5.40 13.80 -5.63
CA ILE A 293 4.05 14.36 -5.83
C ILE A 293 4.03 15.87 -5.62
N LEU A 294 4.65 16.34 -4.52
CA LEU A 294 4.47 17.71 -4.03
C LEU A 294 5.50 18.72 -4.56
N LYS A 295 6.64 18.26 -5.08
CA LYS A 295 7.71 19.10 -5.62
C LYS A 295 7.20 20.16 -6.62
N PRO A 296 6.34 19.85 -7.61
CA PRO A 296 5.84 20.88 -8.54
C PRO A 296 5.05 21.99 -7.84
N TYR A 297 4.34 21.66 -6.77
CA TYR A 297 3.52 22.61 -6.00
C TYR A 297 4.36 23.46 -5.04
N GLN A 298 5.45 22.90 -4.50
CA GLN A 298 6.43 23.67 -3.71
C GLN A 298 7.25 24.62 -4.58
N LEU A 299 7.70 24.17 -5.75
CA LEU A 299 8.38 25.04 -6.71
C LEU A 299 7.47 26.22 -7.08
N ARG A 300 6.20 25.95 -7.35
CA ARG A 300 5.22 27.01 -7.63
C ARG A 300 5.04 27.99 -6.47
N ASN A 301 4.99 27.50 -5.22
CA ASN A 301 4.93 28.35 -4.03
C ASN A 301 6.12 29.33 -3.98
N ARG A 302 7.34 28.81 -4.22
CA ARG A 302 8.59 29.58 -4.19
C ARG A 302 8.72 30.54 -5.36
N ASP A 303 8.52 30.06 -6.59
CA ASP A 303 8.69 30.83 -7.83
C ASP A 303 7.73 32.01 -7.91
N LYS A 304 6.50 31.83 -7.41
CA LYS A 304 5.47 32.88 -7.39
C LYS A 304 5.41 33.65 -6.06
N ALA A 305 6.29 33.31 -5.11
CA ALA A 305 6.36 33.92 -3.79
C ALA A 305 4.97 34.02 -3.11
N TYR A 306 4.20 32.92 -3.13
CA TYR A 306 2.88 32.90 -2.50
C TYR A 306 2.95 32.95 -0.97
N GLY A 307 4.06 32.52 -0.38
CA GLY A 307 4.35 32.69 1.05
C GLY A 307 3.70 31.65 1.96
N LEU A 308 3.22 30.52 1.42
CA LEU A 308 2.87 29.36 2.25
C LEU A 308 4.15 28.84 2.89
N ASP A 309 4.12 28.59 4.20
CA ASP A 309 5.29 28.10 4.95
C ASP A 309 4.85 27.19 6.10
N VAL A 310 5.71 26.24 6.47
CA VAL A 310 5.48 25.30 7.58
C VAL A 310 6.72 25.15 8.45
N GLU A 311 6.55 25.42 9.74
CA GLU A 311 7.62 25.35 10.74
C GLU A 311 7.27 24.33 11.83
N ALA A 312 8.20 23.45 12.17
CA ALA A 312 8.05 22.48 13.26
C ALA A 312 8.50 23.09 14.60
N LEU A 313 7.55 23.54 15.41
CA LEU A 313 7.78 24.29 16.66
C LEU A 313 8.50 23.48 17.75
N THR A 314 8.36 22.16 17.75
CA THR A 314 8.98 21.26 18.73
C THR A 314 10.31 20.68 18.25
N ALA A 315 10.60 20.76 16.96
CA ALA A 315 11.86 20.27 16.43
C ALA A 315 13.00 21.21 16.81
N ARG A 316 14.11 20.65 17.31
CA ARG A 316 15.34 21.38 17.58
C ARG A 316 16.38 20.96 16.55
N ASN A 317 16.84 21.92 15.75
CA ASN A 317 17.79 21.65 14.66
C ASN A 317 17.32 20.54 13.71
N GLY A 318 16.02 20.54 13.37
CA GLY A 318 15.42 19.51 12.50
C GLY A 318 15.18 18.15 13.18
N GLN A 319 15.39 18.03 14.50
CA GLN A 319 15.22 16.78 15.23
C GLN A 319 14.11 16.85 16.28
N LEU A 320 13.31 15.78 16.35
CA LEU A 320 12.29 15.51 17.36
C LEU A 320 12.76 14.35 18.26
N ARG A 321 12.50 14.43 19.57
CA ARG A 321 12.87 13.38 20.53
C ARG A 321 11.66 12.57 20.97
N GLU A 322 11.92 11.35 21.42
CA GLU A 322 10.91 10.49 22.02
C GLU A 322 10.08 11.21 23.10
N GLY A 323 8.76 11.11 22.97
CA GLY A 323 7.78 11.77 23.84
C GLY A 323 7.46 13.22 23.45
N ASP A 324 8.17 13.82 22.48
CA ASP A 324 7.80 15.13 21.96
C ASP A 324 6.45 15.07 21.23
N SER A 325 5.64 16.11 21.37
CA SER A 325 4.47 16.32 20.51
C SER A 325 4.89 16.92 19.18
N VAL A 326 4.30 16.46 18.08
CA VAL A 326 4.54 17.04 16.75
C VAL A 326 3.71 18.31 16.61
N ARG A 327 4.29 19.46 16.96
CA ARG A 327 3.63 20.77 16.86
C ARG A 327 4.15 21.53 15.67
N VAL A 328 3.24 22.04 14.85
CA VAL A 328 3.57 22.75 13.62
C VAL A 328 2.86 24.09 13.59
N GLN A 329 3.55 25.10 13.08
CA GLN A 329 2.98 26.39 12.73
C GLN A 329 2.94 26.49 11.21
N VAL A 330 1.77 26.76 10.67
CA VAL A 330 1.58 26.98 9.24
C VAL A 330 1.26 28.45 9.02
N ALA A 331 1.98 29.10 8.11
CA ALA A 331 1.64 30.44 7.63
C ALA A 331 0.87 30.32 6.31
N ALA A 332 -0.35 30.87 6.26
CA ALA A 332 -1.15 30.90 5.05
C ALA A 332 -0.46 31.73 3.95
N PRO A 333 -0.70 31.39 2.67
CA PRO A 333 -0.20 32.23 1.58
C PRO A 333 -0.84 33.62 1.61
N ASN A 334 -0.38 34.50 0.72
CA ASN A 334 -0.88 35.86 0.51
C ASN A 334 -2.32 35.96 -0.04
N HIS A 335 -3.13 34.91 0.10
CA HIS A 335 -4.53 34.86 -0.30
C HIS A 335 -5.31 33.87 0.58
N ASP A 336 -6.63 34.07 0.66
CA ASP A 336 -7.53 33.14 1.34
C ASP A 336 -7.44 31.73 0.74
N SER A 337 -7.29 30.74 1.60
CA SER A 337 -7.09 29.35 1.19
C SER A 337 -7.61 28.35 2.21
N TYR A 338 -7.82 27.14 1.73
CA TYR A 338 -8.06 25.95 2.54
C TYR A 338 -6.76 25.19 2.67
N LEU A 339 -6.48 24.72 3.88
CA LEU A 339 -5.26 23.99 4.21
C LEU A 339 -5.53 22.51 4.49
N TRP A 340 -4.54 21.70 4.17
CA TRP A 340 -4.46 20.30 4.55
C TRP A 340 -3.05 19.98 5.01
N VAL A 341 -2.90 19.38 6.20
CA VAL A 341 -1.59 19.15 6.83
C VAL A 341 -1.44 17.69 7.21
N ASP A 342 -0.40 17.05 6.66
CA ASP A 342 -0.08 15.65 6.87
C ASP A 342 1.26 15.50 7.57
N TYR A 343 1.35 14.51 8.45
CA TYR A 343 2.58 14.06 9.09
C TYR A 343 2.84 12.59 8.74
N TYR A 344 3.91 12.34 8.00
CA TYR A 344 4.35 11.02 7.58
C TYR A 344 5.40 10.49 8.53
N THR A 345 5.13 9.35 9.11
CA THR A 345 5.97 8.70 10.10
C THR A 345 7.02 7.78 9.45
N VAL A 346 7.92 7.23 10.26
CA VAL A 346 9.00 6.32 9.85
C VAL A 346 8.44 4.95 9.42
N ASP A 347 7.38 4.48 10.07
CA ASP A 347 6.70 3.21 9.81
C ASP A 347 5.79 3.23 8.57
N GLY A 348 5.73 4.35 7.85
CA GLY A 348 4.96 4.48 6.61
C GLY A 348 3.49 4.82 6.82
N SER A 349 3.15 5.36 7.99
CA SER A 349 1.82 5.85 8.32
C SER A 349 1.70 7.35 8.06
N VAL A 350 0.47 7.84 7.89
CA VAL A 350 0.13 9.24 7.67
C VAL A 350 -0.87 9.68 8.73
N MET A 351 -0.57 10.78 9.39
CA MET A 351 -1.43 11.41 10.40
C MET A 351 -1.90 12.75 9.86
N HIS A 352 -3.21 12.95 9.83
CA HIS A 352 -3.83 14.15 9.30
C HIS A 352 -4.09 15.15 10.44
N LEU A 353 -3.24 16.17 10.55
CA LEU A 353 -3.20 17.06 11.73
C LEU A 353 -4.42 17.98 11.84
N ASN A 354 -5.15 18.17 10.74
CA ASN A 354 -6.38 18.96 10.68
C ASN A 354 -7.55 18.18 10.06
N ALA A 355 -7.55 16.84 10.19
CA ALA A 355 -8.69 16.03 9.81
C ALA A 355 -9.94 16.41 10.60
N GLY A 356 -11.08 16.41 9.91
CA GLY A 356 -12.39 16.74 10.49
C GLY A 356 -13.44 16.98 9.42
N GLN A 357 -14.68 17.22 9.85
CA GLN A 357 -15.81 17.47 8.94
C GLN A 357 -15.74 18.84 8.27
N VAL A 358 -15.03 19.79 8.87
CA VAL A 358 -14.93 21.17 8.41
C VAL A 358 -13.54 21.42 7.85
N ALA A 359 -13.48 21.77 6.56
CA ALA A 359 -12.22 22.16 5.93
C ALA A 359 -11.61 23.37 6.64
N THR A 360 -10.33 23.29 6.97
CA THR A 360 -9.60 24.37 7.63
C THR A 360 -9.36 25.51 6.64
N ARG A 361 -9.99 26.66 6.86
CA ARG A 361 -9.82 27.87 6.06
C ARG A 361 -9.00 28.91 6.81
N LEU A 362 -7.98 29.46 6.16
CA LEU A 362 -7.19 30.58 6.66
C LEU A 362 -7.32 31.80 5.75
N ARG A 363 -7.23 32.99 6.36
CA ARG A 363 -7.10 34.26 5.65
C ARG A 363 -5.66 34.47 5.20
N ALA A 364 -5.49 35.35 4.22
CA ALA A 364 -4.16 35.72 3.73
C ALA A 364 -3.18 36.08 4.88
N GLY A 365 -2.05 35.38 4.95
CA GLY A 365 -1.00 35.60 5.96
C GLY A 365 -1.36 35.20 7.40
N GLU A 366 -2.53 34.60 7.64
CA GLU A 366 -2.91 34.07 8.95
C GLU A 366 -2.00 32.89 9.34
N LYS A 367 -1.69 32.76 10.63
CA LYS A 367 -0.91 31.66 11.17
C LYS A 367 -1.80 30.70 11.97
N LEU A 368 -1.62 29.41 11.75
CA LEU A 368 -2.32 28.35 12.46
C LEU A 368 -1.32 27.42 13.14
N GLU A 369 -1.54 27.14 14.41
CA GLU A 369 -0.79 26.10 15.13
C GLU A 369 -1.61 24.82 15.23
N LEU A 370 -0.99 23.71 14.85
CA LEU A 370 -1.57 22.37 14.95
C LEU A 370 -0.72 21.49 15.88
N GLY A 371 -1.35 20.45 16.44
CA GLY A 371 -0.67 19.48 17.30
C GLY A 371 -0.57 19.86 18.79
N ARG A 372 -1.29 20.88 19.25
CA ARG A 372 -1.29 21.30 20.67
C ARG A 372 -1.93 20.27 21.60
N GLU A 373 -3.05 19.69 21.21
CA GLU A 373 -3.78 18.67 21.96
C GLU A 373 -3.84 17.40 21.11
N VAL A 374 -2.84 16.54 21.27
CA VAL A 374 -2.75 15.26 20.57
C VAL A 374 -2.82 14.10 21.56
N PRO A 375 -3.45 12.97 21.19
CA PRO A 375 -3.41 11.76 22.01
C PRO A 375 -1.97 11.32 22.30
N SER A 376 -1.74 10.59 23.40
CA SER A 376 -0.41 10.06 23.72
C SER A 376 0.14 9.11 22.65
N SER A 377 -0.74 8.49 21.85
CA SER A 377 -0.38 7.65 20.70
C SER A 377 0.22 8.45 19.52
N TRP A 378 0.19 9.78 19.57
CA TRP A 378 0.67 10.68 18.53
C TRP A 378 1.99 11.37 18.92
N LEU A 379 2.53 11.02 20.08
CA LEU A 379 3.86 11.44 20.49
C LEU A 379 4.92 10.67 19.70
N VAL A 380 6.08 11.30 19.52
CA VAL A 380 7.22 10.69 18.83
C VAL A 380 7.65 9.43 19.59
N GLY A 381 7.72 8.31 18.88
CA GLY A 381 8.06 7.01 19.42
C GLY A 381 8.77 6.13 18.38
N PRO A 382 9.20 4.92 18.78
CA PRO A 382 9.86 4.00 17.86
C PRO A 382 8.90 3.46 16.78
N PRO A 383 9.41 3.13 15.57
CA PRO A 383 10.81 3.22 15.15
C PRO A 383 11.24 4.67 14.86
N PHE A 384 12.48 5.00 15.23
CA PHE A 384 13.08 6.32 14.98
C PHE A 384 13.72 6.41 13.59
N GLY A 385 13.72 7.61 13.02
CA GLY A 385 14.21 7.89 11.67
C GLY A 385 13.62 9.16 11.06
N SER A 386 13.80 9.31 9.74
CA SER A 386 13.28 10.43 8.98
C SER A 386 11.74 10.48 9.03
N VAL A 387 11.19 11.67 9.18
CA VAL A 387 9.75 11.96 9.11
C VAL A 387 9.52 13.20 8.23
N LEU A 388 8.31 13.35 7.72
CA LEU A 388 7.98 14.44 6.79
C LEU A 388 6.66 15.08 7.20
N ILE A 389 6.64 16.41 7.28
CA ILE A 389 5.40 17.18 7.42
C ILE A 389 5.15 17.89 6.11
N THR A 390 3.93 17.80 5.59
CA THR A 390 3.52 18.48 4.36
C THR A 390 2.30 19.35 4.60
N VAL A 391 2.27 20.52 3.97
CA VAL A 391 1.11 21.39 3.90
C VAL A 391 0.69 21.58 2.45
N LEU A 392 -0.60 21.44 2.18
CA LEU A 392 -1.25 21.81 0.94
C LEU A 392 -2.12 23.04 1.18
N SER A 393 -2.13 23.94 0.21
CA SER A 393 -3.00 25.11 0.20
C SER A 393 -3.69 25.26 -1.14
N SER A 394 -4.98 25.57 -1.10
CA SER A 394 -5.81 25.75 -2.29
C SER A 394 -6.94 26.76 -2.06
N PRO A 395 -7.34 27.57 -3.06
CA PRO A 395 -8.50 28.46 -2.93
C PRO A 395 -9.83 27.69 -2.86
N THR A 396 -9.86 26.42 -3.28
CA THR A 396 -11.02 25.50 -3.16
C THR A 396 -10.75 24.41 -2.11
N PRO A 397 -11.75 23.94 -1.34
CA PRO A 397 -11.55 22.89 -0.35
C PRO A 397 -11.15 21.56 -0.99
N PHE A 398 -10.41 20.75 -0.23
CA PHE A 398 -10.06 19.38 -0.61
C PHE A 398 -11.24 18.45 -0.30
N ASN A 399 -12.24 18.39 -1.19
CA ASN A 399 -13.51 17.69 -0.94
C ASN A 399 -13.37 16.20 -0.57
N GLU A 400 -12.28 15.55 -0.97
CA GLU A 400 -11.97 14.14 -0.65
C GLU A 400 -11.35 13.96 0.75
N THR A 401 -11.22 15.03 1.53
CA THR A 401 -10.64 15.00 2.89
C THR A 401 -11.66 15.10 4.02
N ALA A 402 -12.93 15.41 3.70
CA ALA A 402 -14.02 15.37 4.66
C ALA A 402 -14.26 13.92 5.13
N ASP A 403 -14.45 13.74 6.44
CA ASP A 403 -14.66 12.43 7.10
C ASP A 403 -13.48 11.44 7.00
N ARG A 404 -12.25 11.91 6.76
CA ARG A 404 -11.08 11.03 6.79
C ARG A 404 -10.77 10.50 8.19
N PRO A 405 -10.31 9.24 8.30
CA PRO A 405 -9.72 8.79 9.55
C PRO A 405 -8.53 9.70 9.86
N PRO A 406 -8.27 10.02 11.14
CA PRO A 406 -7.16 10.92 11.49
C PRO A 406 -5.78 10.28 11.27
N PHE A 407 -5.75 8.99 10.91
CA PHE A 407 -4.57 8.17 10.65
C PHE A 407 -4.89 7.12 9.57
N GLU A 408 -4.03 6.97 8.56
CA GLU A 408 -4.10 5.90 7.55
C GLU A 408 -2.69 5.54 7.02
N LEU A 409 -2.54 4.42 6.30
CA LEU A 409 -1.26 4.06 5.69
C LEU A 409 -0.95 4.92 4.46
N ALA A 410 0.34 5.25 4.27
CA ALA A 410 0.76 5.98 3.09
C ALA A 410 0.46 5.24 1.79
N SER A 411 0.53 3.91 1.76
CA SER A 411 0.21 3.11 0.57
C SER A 411 -1.25 3.29 0.12
N ALA A 412 -2.18 3.46 1.06
CA ALA A 412 -3.58 3.76 0.76
C ALA A 412 -3.78 5.25 0.42
N TYR A 413 -3.05 6.13 1.10
CA TYR A 413 -3.21 7.57 0.98
C TYR A 413 -2.67 8.14 -0.35
N LEU A 414 -1.50 7.68 -0.82
CA LEU A 414 -0.76 8.31 -1.92
C LEU A 414 -1.55 8.34 -3.24
N LEU A 415 -2.31 7.29 -3.56
CA LEU A 415 -3.16 7.28 -4.75
C LEU A 415 -4.22 8.38 -4.66
N ARG A 416 -4.90 8.48 -3.51
CA ARG A 416 -5.95 9.48 -3.29
C ARG A 416 -5.39 10.90 -3.25
N LEU A 417 -4.18 11.09 -2.71
CA LEU A 417 -3.51 12.37 -2.75
C LEU A 417 -3.33 12.85 -4.21
N ARG A 418 -2.93 11.94 -5.12
CA ARG A 418 -2.81 12.26 -6.55
C ARG A 418 -4.16 12.61 -7.17
N GLU A 419 -5.21 11.85 -6.85
CA GLU A 419 -6.58 12.10 -7.32
C GLU A 419 -7.11 13.45 -6.83
N ALA A 420 -6.96 13.74 -5.53
CA ALA A 420 -7.36 14.99 -4.92
C ALA A 420 -6.63 16.19 -5.54
N LEU A 421 -5.32 16.08 -5.80
CA LEU A 421 -4.54 17.12 -6.46
C LEU A 421 -4.94 17.33 -7.93
N ALA A 422 -5.28 16.25 -8.65
CA ALA A 422 -5.74 16.32 -10.03
C ALA A 422 -7.16 16.88 -10.17
N ALA A 423 -8.06 16.55 -9.22
CA ALA A 423 -9.45 17.01 -9.20
C ALA A 423 -9.62 18.44 -8.67
N ASN A 424 -8.63 18.95 -7.93
CA ASN A 424 -8.68 20.26 -7.32
C ASN A 424 -8.63 21.39 -8.36
N LYS A 425 -9.55 22.36 -8.22
CA LYS A 425 -9.73 23.48 -9.18
C LYS A 425 -8.91 24.72 -8.82
N GLY A 426 -7.95 24.59 -7.91
CA GLY A 426 -7.09 25.67 -7.43
C GLY A 426 -6.11 26.20 -8.47
N GLY A 427 -5.90 25.47 -9.57
CA GLY A 427 -5.03 25.88 -10.68
C GLY A 427 -3.65 26.27 -10.17
N ASP A 428 -3.19 27.47 -10.54
CA ASP A 428 -1.90 28.03 -10.13
C ASP A 428 -1.80 28.38 -8.63
N ARG A 429 -2.91 28.44 -7.91
CA ARG A 429 -2.95 28.71 -6.47
C ARG A 429 -3.05 27.46 -5.61
N LEU A 430 -3.12 26.28 -6.24
CA LEU A 430 -2.83 25.03 -5.56
C LEU A 430 -1.31 24.94 -5.38
N ILE A 431 -0.86 24.97 -4.14
CA ILE A 431 0.55 25.03 -3.76
C ILE A 431 0.81 24.16 -2.55
N ALA A 432 2.08 23.84 -2.32
CA ALA A 432 2.49 23.01 -1.19
C ALA A 432 3.75 23.58 -0.54
N ASP A 433 3.97 23.21 0.71
CA ASP A 433 5.28 23.27 1.33
C ASP A 433 5.49 22.08 2.26
N PHE A 434 6.72 21.80 2.65
CA PHE A 434 7.01 20.66 3.50
C PHE A 434 8.35 20.81 4.23
N VAL A 435 8.45 20.18 5.39
CA VAL A 435 9.65 20.12 6.21
C VAL A 435 9.99 18.66 6.54
N SER A 436 11.23 18.28 6.29
CA SER A 436 11.78 16.97 6.66
C SER A 436 12.47 17.09 8.02
N LEU A 437 12.25 16.12 8.89
CA LEU A 437 12.80 16.08 10.25
C LEU A 437 13.33 14.68 10.54
N ASP A 438 14.15 14.56 11.57
CA ASP A 438 14.58 13.27 12.12
C ASP A 438 13.97 13.05 13.51
N THR A 439 13.58 11.82 13.80
CA THR A 439 13.17 11.38 15.14
C THR A 439 14.29 10.58 15.79
N ALA A 440 14.46 10.74 17.10
CA ALA A 440 15.49 10.03 17.86
C ALA A 440 15.02 9.66 19.27
N ALA A 441 15.66 8.63 19.84
CA ALA A 441 15.55 8.32 21.26
C ALA A 441 16.02 9.51 22.13
N ARG A 442 15.60 9.52 23.40
CA ARG A 442 15.80 10.65 24.30
C ARG A 442 17.25 10.97 24.66
#